data_AF-M9RG29-F1
#
_entry.id   AF-M9RG29-F1
#
_cell.length_a   1.000
_cell.length_b   1.000
_cell.length_c   1.000
_cell.angle_alpha   90.00
_cell.angle_beta   90.00
_cell.angle_gamma   90.00
#
_symmetry.space_group_name_H-M   'P 1'
#
loop_
_entity.id
_entity.type
_entity.pdbx_description
1 polymer ?
#
loop_
_entity_poly.entity_id
_entity_poly.type
_entity_poly.pdbx_seq_one_letter_code
_entity_poly.pdbx_strand_id
1 'polypeptide(L)'
;MHSNNNTAADPEIQVMTTAMRTWKLAVWIMVSSTPGFAQGCVAPTVPFLPADPANIRTYADILRADFETYFADVQAYFRCLEQERNRAFVEAQEVTEAYARMLELLGE
;
A
#
# COMPACT_ATOMS: atom_id res chain seq x y z
N MET A 1 -56.44 36.16 11.32
CA MET A 1 -55.10 36.25 11.95
C MET A 1 -54.48 34.86 11.91
N HIS A 2 -53.45 34.64 11.09
CA HIS A 2 -52.00 34.76 11.41
C HIS A 2 -51.54 33.64 12.38
N SER A 3 -50.48 32.88 12.15
CA SER A 3 -49.41 32.89 11.13
C SER A 3 -48.66 31.55 11.22
N ASN A 4 -48.23 31.01 10.07
CA ASN A 4 -47.25 29.91 10.01
C ASN A 4 -45.89 30.41 10.52
N ASN A 5 -45.24 29.66 11.42
CA ASN A 5 -43.86 29.93 11.82
C ASN A 5 -42.93 28.89 11.22
N ASN A 6 -42.16 29.35 10.23
CA ASN A 6 -41.04 28.64 9.64
C ASN A 6 -39.91 28.53 10.66
N THR A 7 -39.36 27.32 10.78
CA THR A 7 -38.14 27.00 11.51
C THR A 7 -36.97 27.75 10.89
N ALA A 8 -36.64 28.92 11.42
CA ALA A 8 -35.41 29.62 11.09
C ALA A 8 -34.24 28.80 11.68
N ALA A 9 -33.46 28.16 10.80
CA ALA A 9 -32.25 27.46 11.19
C ALA A 9 -31.23 28.47 11.72
N ASP A 10 -30.81 28.27 12.96
CA ASP A 10 -29.82 29.08 13.68
C ASP A 10 -28.43 28.96 12.99
N PRO A 11 -27.81 30.07 12.55
CA PRO A 11 -26.56 30.04 11.78
C PRO A 11 -25.38 29.41 12.54
N GLU A 12 -25.37 29.40 13.87
CA GLU A 12 -24.29 28.78 14.66
C GLU A 12 -24.25 27.24 14.52
N ILE A 13 -25.40 26.59 14.41
CA ILE A 13 -25.52 25.13 14.29
C ILE A 13 -25.06 24.65 12.90
N GLN A 14 -25.34 25.44 11.86
CA GLN A 14 -24.91 25.18 10.47
C GLN A 14 -23.38 25.26 10.33
N VAL A 15 -22.72 26.20 11.01
CA VAL A 15 -21.26 26.37 10.96
C VAL A 15 -20.56 25.18 11.65
N MET A 16 -21.07 24.75 12.81
CA MET A 16 -20.46 23.66 13.57
C MET A 16 -20.60 22.29 12.88
N THR A 17 -21.75 22.04 12.24
CA THR A 17 -21.98 20.81 11.46
C THR A 17 -21.15 20.78 10.17
N THR A 18 -20.94 21.92 9.52
CA THR A 18 -20.09 22.05 8.33
C THR A 18 -18.61 21.84 8.66
N ALA A 19 -18.12 22.45 9.74
CA ALA A 19 -16.76 22.25 10.25
C ALA A 19 -16.48 20.79 10.64
N MET A 20 -17.46 20.10 11.25
CA MET A 20 -17.34 18.69 11.59
C MET A 20 -17.31 17.78 10.33
N ARG A 21 -18.07 18.10 9.28
CA ARG A 21 -18.06 17.35 8.00
C ARG A 21 -16.77 17.54 7.22
N THR A 22 -16.24 18.76 7.15
CA THR A 22 -14.98 19.04 6.48
C THR A 22 -13.80 18.40 7.19
N TRP A 23 -13.83 18.35 8.53
CA TRP A 23 -12.79 17.66 9.31
C TRP A 23 -12.81 16.14 9.07
N LYS A 24 -14.00 15.52 9.06
CA LYS A 24 -14.13 14.09 8.72
C LYS A 24 -13.57 13.78 7.33
N LEU A 25 -13.89 14.61 6.33
CA LEU A 25 -13.38 14.43 4.96
C LEU A 25 -11.85 14.60 4.89
N ALA A 26 -11.29 15.58 5.60
CA ALA A 26 -9.85 15.79 5.66
C ALA A 26 -9.11 14.60 6.32
N VAL A 27 -9.67 14.03 7.40
CA VAL A 27 -9.14 12.83 8.05
C VAL A 27 -9.18 11.63 7.09
N TRP A 28 -10.27 11.43 6.35
CA TRP A 28 -10.38 10.36 5.36
C TRP A 28 -9.34 10.49 4.22
N ILE A 29 -9.11 11.70 3.72
CA ILE A 29 -8.09 11.97 2.67
C ILE A 29 -6.67 11.68 3.18
N MET A 30 -6.40 11.99 4.45
CA MET A 30 -5.07 11.80 5.04
C MET A 30 -4.73 10.31 5.26
N VAL A 31 -5.74 9.47 5.51
CA VAL A 31 -5.56 8.02 5.72
C VAL A 31 -5.24 7.26 4.42
N SER A 32 -5.60 7.79 3.25
CA SER A 32 -5.37 7.12 1.95
C SER A 32 -3.97 7.31 1.36
N SER A 33 -3.16 8.23 1.88
CA SER A 33 -1.82 8.49 1.33
C SER A 33 -0.79 7.59 2.00
N THR A 34 -0.62 6.37 1.50
CA THR A 34 0.58 5.58 1.80
C THR A 34 1.75 6.12 0.98
N PRO A 35 2.77 6.77 1.58
CA PRO A 35 3.99 7.10 0.86
C PRO A 35 4.67 5.81 0.41
N GLY A 36 4.81 5.63 -0.91
CA GLY A 36 5.67 4.60 -1.47
C GLY A 36 7.12 4.98 -1.25
N PHE A 37 7.69 4.62 -0.10
CA PHE A 37 9.13 4.72 0.10
C PHE A 37 9.80 3.75 -0.87
N ALA A 38 10.86 4.20 -1.56
CA ALA A 38 11.76 3.35 -2.33
C ALA A 38 12.60 2.48 -1.36
N GLN A 39 11.93 1.63 -0.59
CA GLN A 39 12.55 0.53 0.11
C GLN A 39 12.69 -0.59 -0.93
N GLY A 40 13.93 -0.97 -1.25
CA GLY A 40 14.15 -2.14 -2.10
C GLY A 40 13.42 -3.37 -1.54
N CYS A 41 13.09 -4.34 -2.39
CA CYS A 41 12.34 -5.52 -1.96
C CYS A 41 13.10 -6.27 -0.85
N VAL A 42 12.54 -6.31 0.36
CA VAL A 42 13.14 -6.99 1.52
C VAL A 42 12.53 -8.38 1.65
N ALA A 43 13.38 -9.40 1.64
CA ALA A 43 12.95 -10.78 1.86
C ALA A 43 12.52 -10.98 3.33
N PRO A 44 11.37 -11.62 3.60
CA PRO A 44 10.97 -11.95 4.97
C PRO A 44 11.87 -13.02 5.57
N THR A 45 12.02 -12.99 6.89
CA THR A 45 12.75 -14.03 7.64
C THR A 45 11.95 -15.31 7.70
N VAL A 46 12.61 -16.45 7.42
CA VAL A 46 11.97 -17.77 7.52
C VAL A 46 11.58 -18.05 8.97
N PRO A 47 10.34 -18.50 9.25
CA PRO A 47 9.90 -18.79 10.61
C PRO A 47 10.65 -20.00 11.17
N PHE A 48 10.84 -20.01 12.49
CA PHE A 48 11.47 -21.13 13.18
C PHE A 48 10.50 -22.31 13.30
N LEU A 49 11.00 -23.53 13.07
CA LEU A 49 10.25 -24.76 13.32
C LEU A 49 11.05 -25.66 14.28
N PRO A 50 10.53 -25.95 15.49
CA PRO A 50 11.19 -26.84 16.44
C PRO A 50 11.32 -28.27 15.89
N ALA A 51 12.41 -28.97 16.23
CA ALA A 51 12.60 -30.37 15.84
C ALA A 51 11.75 -31.35 16.67
N ASP A 52 11.43 -31.00 17.92
CA ASP A 52 10.65 -31.85 18.82
C ASP A 52 9.14 -31.73 18.56
N PRO A 53 8.45 -32.83 18.20
CA PRO A 53 7.01 -32.82 17.96
C PRO A 53 6.17 -32.41 19.17
N ALA A 54 6.66 -32.61 20.40
CA ALA A 54 5.95 -32.15 21.59
C ALA A 54 5.88 -30.62 21.61
N ASN A 55 6.98 -29.94 21.30
CA ASN A 55 7.04 -28.48 21.21
C ASN A 55 6.16 -27.94 20.06
N ILE A 56 6.09 -28.66 18.93
CA ILE A 56 5.17 -28.28 17.84
C ILE A 56 3.72 -28.26 18.32
N ARG A 57 3.29 -29.27 19.09
CA ARG A 57 1.91 -29.33 19.62
C ARG A 57 1.66 -28.26 20.68
N THR A 58 2.61 -28.07 21.59
CA THR A 58 2.51 -27.08 22.67
C THR A 58 2.39 -25.66 22.13
N TYR A 59 3.12 -25.33 21.06
CA TYR A 59 3.17 -23.99 20.48
C TYR A 59 2.47 -23.87 19.13
N ALA A 60 1.54 -24.79 18.82
CA ALA A 60 0.93 -24.92 17.50
C ALA A 60 0.30 -23.61 16.98
N ASP A 61 -0.34 -22.84 17.86
CA ASP A 61 -1.02 -21.61 17.47
C ASP A 61 -0.04 -20.47 17.15
N ILE A 62 1.04 -20.34 17.92
CA ILE A 62 2.10 -19.35 17.67
C ILE A 62 2.84 -19.72 16.39
N LEU A 63 3.23 -20.99 16.24
CA LEU A 63 3.89 -21.47 15.02
C LEU A 63 3.01 -21.24 13.79
N ARG A 64 1.70 -21.50 13.89
CA ARG A 64 0.78 -21.24 12.77
C ARG A 64 0.75 -19.76 12.40
N ALA A 65 0.65 -18.87 13.39
CA ALA A 65 0.63 -17.42 13.15
C ALA A 65 1.94 -16.91 12.50
N ASP A 66 3.09 -17.42 12.92
CA ASP A 66 4.40 -17.05 12.34
C ASP A 66 4.48 -17.47 10.86
N PHE A 67 4.00 -18.67 10.52
CA PHE A 67 3.97 -19.15 9.14
C PHE A 67 2.96 -18.38 8.27
N GLU A 68 1.77 -18.09 8.79
CA GLU A 68 0.76 -17.28 8.09
C GLU A 68 1.30 -15.87 7.79
N THR A 69 1.98 -15.25 8.76
CA THR A 69 2.65 -13.96 8.59
C THR A 69 3.72 -14.04 7.52
N TYR A 70 4.61 -15.04 7.59
CA TYR A 70 5.64 -15.26 6.57
C TYR A 70 5.04 -15.42 5.16
N PHE A 71 3.93 -16.16 5.02
CA PHE A 71 3.28 -16.35 3.72
C PHE A 71 2.66 -15.07 3.17
N ALA A 72 2.10 -14.21 4.02
CA ALA A 72 1.62 -12.90 3.59
C ALA A 72 2.79 -12.01 3.13
N ASP A 73 3.87 -11.99 3.90
CA ASP A 73 5.04 -11.16 3.63
C ASP A 73 5.80 -11.60 2.38
N VAL A 74 5.96 -12.92 2.16
CA VAL A 74 6.67 -13.44 0.98
C VAL A 74 5.89 -13.15 -0.32
N GLN A 75 4.56 -13.11 -0.26
CA GLN A 75 3.74 -12.68 -1.39
C GLN A 75 3.90 -11.17 -1.67
N ALA A 76 3.98 -10.34 -0.64
CA ALA A 76 4.29 -8.93 -0.80
C ALA A 76 5.69 -8.73 -1.40
N TYR A 77 6.68 -9.50 -0.95
CA TYR A 77 8.03 -9.51 -1.49
C TYR A 77 8.07 -9.88 -2.98
N PHE A 78 7.39 -10.95 -3.39
CA PHE A 78 7.34 -11.34 -4.81
C PHE A 78 6.66 -10.29 -5.69
N ARG A 79 5.59 -9.66 -5.20
CA ARG A 79 4.95 -8.55 -5.93
C ARG A 79 5.89 -7.38 -6.13
N CYS A 80 6.69 -7.05 -5.12
CA CYS A 80 7.72 -6.02 -5.24
C CYS A 80 8.77 -6.39 -6.30
N LEU A 81 9.32 -7.61 -6.24
CA LEU A 81 10.34 -8.04 -7.19
C LEU A 81 9.84 -8.01 -8.64
N GLU A 82 8.58 -8.40 -8.86
CA GLU A 82 7.98 -8.38 -10.18
C GLU A 82 7.79 -6.95 -10.71
N GLN A 83 7.45 -5.99 -9.84
CA GLN A 83 7.38 -4.58 -10.21
C GLN A 83 8.74 -4.03 -10.62
N GLU A 84 9.79 -4.31 -9.84
CA GLU A 84 11.16 -3.91 -10.18
C GLU A 84 11.64 -4.57 -11.48
N ARG A 85 11.33 -5.85 -11.68
CA ARG A 85 11.64 -6.56 -12.94
C ARG A 85 10.97 -5.90 -14.14
N ASN A 86 9.68 -5.58 -14.03
CA ASN A 86 8.95 -4.96 -15.12
C ASN A 86 9.45 -3.53 -15.41
N ARG A 87 9.76 -2.75 -14.38
CA ARG A 87 10.39 -1.43 -14.54
C ARG A 87 11.73 -1.55 -15.28
N ALA A 88 12.62 -2.42 -14.82
CA ALA A 88 13.94 -2.61 -15.42
C ALA A 88 13.83 -3.11 -16.87
N PHE A 89 12.82 -3.94 -17.17
CA PHE A 89 12.57 -4.41 -18.52
C PHE A 89 12.19 -3.28 -19.48
N VAL A 90 11.29 -2.38 -19.05
CA VAL A 90 10.92 -1.19 -19.85
C VAL A 90 12.13 -0.29 -20.08
N GLU A 91 12.91 -0.01 -19.03
CA GLU A 91 14.13 0.81 -19.15
C GLU A 91 15.14 0.19 -20.13
N ALA A 92 15.37 -1.13 -20.05
CA ALA A 92 16.24 -1.83 -20.97
C ALA A 92 15.75 -1.75 -22.42
N GLN A 93 14.44 -1.84 -22.65
CA GLN A 93 13.85 -1.67 -23.97
C GLN A 93 14.13 -0.25 -24.51
N GLU A 94 13.82 0.79 -23.73
CA GLU A 94 14.05 2.19 -24.13
C GLU A 94 15.51 2.48 -24.45
N VAL A 95 16.43 1.97 -23.63
CA VAL A 95 17.88 2.08 -23.85
C VAL A 95 18.31 1.35 -25.12
N THR A 96 17.75 0.16 -25.38
CA THR A 96 18.05 -0.60 -26.60
C THR A 96 17.55 0.13 -27.85
N GLU A 97 16.35 0.70 -27.82
CA GLU A 97 15.83 1.51 -28.93
C GLU A 97 16.68 2.76 -29.19
N ALA A 98 17.12 3.43 -28.13
CA ALA A 98 18.02 4.57 -28.24
C ALA A 98 19.38 4.16 -28.82
N TYR A 99 19.91 3.00 -28.42
CA TYR A 99 21.15 2.45 -28.97
C TYR A 99 21.01 2.10 -30.46
N ALA A 100 19.91 1.45 -30.87
CA ALA A 100 19.63 1.15 -32.27
C ALA A 100 19.60 2.42 -33.13
N ARG A 101 18.91 3.48 -32.68
CA ARG A 101 18.92 4.78 -33.36
C ARG A 101 20.31 5.40 -33.45
N MET A 102 21.13 5.23 -32.42
CA MET A 102 22.51 5.72 -32.45
C MET A 102 23.32 5.01 -33.55
N LEU A 103 23.20 3.69 -33.69
CA LEU A 103 23.88 2.92 -34.74
C LEU A 103 23.46 3.38 -36.15
N GLU A 104 22.15 3.60 -36.37
CA GLU A 104 21.64 4.14 -37.64
C GLU A 104 22.27 5.49 -38.01
N LEU A 105 22.51 6.36 -37.02
CA LEU A 105 23.15 7.66 -37.24
C LEU A 105 24.66 7.55 -37.46
N LEU A 106 25.31 6.54 -36.90
CA LEU A 106 26.73 6.25 -37.13
C LEU A 106 26.98 5.58 -38.50
N GLY A 107 25.92 5.05 -39.13
CA GLY A 107 26.02 4.29 -40.37
C GLY A 107 26.62 2.90 -40.17
N GLU A 108 26.48 2.34 -38.96
CA GLU A 108 26.87 0.96 -38.59
C GLU A 108 25.76 -0.06 -38.88
#